data_AF-A0A9W8AG91-F1
#
_entry.id   AF-A0A9W8AG91-F1
#
_cell.length_a   1.000
_cell.length_b   1.000
_cell.length_c   1.000
_cell.angle_alpha   90.00
_cell.angle_beta   90.00
_cell.angle_gamma   90.00
#
_symmetry.space_group_name_H-M   'P 1'
#
loop_
_entity.id
_entity.type
_entity.pdbx_description
1 polymer ?
#
loop_
_entity_poly.entity_id
_entity_poly.type
_entity_poly.pdbx_seq_one_letter_code
_entity_poly.pdbx_strand_id
1 'polypeptide(L)'
;MAFLAKKATRSPIETSCCQQRAVFRWFAAMLTCVDSEDLAHYLKYIITPLHHVLNTWTVKDPAANSLKQLAQEVWEFALKQAGTTNFHVALSYVQESLDYSRGKNREMRQARKAQRKRPGDDDDEPTQVTNVDIVHSLKKRRGNNVVKSKRRLHNTR
;
A
#
# COMPACT_ATOMS: atom_id res chain seq x y z
N MET A 1 -8.52 39.36 -17.69
CA MET A 1 -7.24 38.66 -17.89
C MET A 1 -7.25 37.37 -17.05
N ALA A 2 -7.80 36.28 -17.60
CA ALA A 2 -7.86 35.00 -16.90
C ALA A 2 -6.54 34.24 -17.13
N PHE A 3 -5.70 34.16 -16.10
CA PHE A 3 -4.53 33.28 -16.07
C PHE A 3 -5.00 31.83 -15.89
N LEU A 4 -5.49 31.23 -16.98
CA LEU A 4 -5.63 29.78 -17.10
C LEU A 4 -4.22 29.19 -17.14
N ALA A 5 -3.67 28.92 -15.95
CA ALA A 5 -2.48 28.12 -15.78
C ALA A 5 -2.72 26.76 -16.45
N LYS A 6 -2.01 26.50 -17.55
CA LYS A 6 -1.88 25.18 -18.16
C LYS A 6 -1.34 24.22 -17.10
N LYS A 7 -2.23 23.53 -16.39
CA LYS A 7 -1.86 22.41 -15.51
C LYS A 7 -1.27 21.33 -16.43
N ALA A 8 0.06 21.23 -16.44
CA ALA A 8 0.76 20.12 -17.05
C ALA A 8 0.19 18.82 -16.47
N THR A 9 -0.36 17.98 -17.34
CA THR A 9 -0.92 16.66 -17.01
C THR A 9 0.22 15.68 -16.72
N ARG A 10 0.99 15.91 -15.66
CA ARG A 10 1.81 14.84 -15.08
C ARG A 10 0.89 13.87 -14.38
N SER A 11 1.15 12.57 -14.53
CA SER A 11 0.36 11.56 -13.83
C SER A 11 0.43 11.84 -12.31
N PRO A 12 -0.65 11.61 -11.53
CA PRO A 12 -0.64 11.84 -10.08
C PRO A 12 0.54 11.15 -9.38
N ILE A 13 0.96 10.00 -9.91
CA ILE A 13 2.09 9.21 -9.43
C ILE A 13 3.42 9.93 -9.66
N GLU A 14 3.67 10.48 -10.85
CA GLU A 14 4.90 11.25 -11.14
C GLU A 14 5.07 12.45 -10.20
N THR A 15 3.98 13.19 -9.93
CA THR A 15 4.05 14.35 -9.03
C THR A 15 4.38 13.96 -7.60
N SER A 16 3.84 12.84 -7.13
CA SER A 16 4.14 12.26 -5.81
C SER A 16 5.59 11.79 -5.72
N CYS A 17 6.09 11.10 -6.74
CA CYS A 17 7.48 10.63 -6.81
C CYS A 17 8.49 11.79 -6.77
N CYS A 18 8.22 12.90 -7.45
CA CYS A 18 9.10 14.08 -7.42
C CYS A 18 9.21 14.69 -6.02
N GLN A 19 8.10 14.82 -5.30
CA GLN A 19 8.08 15.37 -3.94
C GLN A 19 8.84 14.46 -2.97
N GLN A 20 8.57 13.16 -3.01
CA GLN A 20 9.27 12.18 -2.16
C GLN A 20 10.78 12.18 -2.42
N ARG A 21 11.19 12.32 -3.68
CA ARG A 21 12.60 12.42 -4.05
C ARG A 21 13.27 13.66 -3.46
N ALA A 22 12.59 14.81 -3.47
CA ALA A 22 13.10 16.03 -2.85
C ALA A 22 13.26 15.85 -1.34
N VAL A 23 12.30 15.22 -0.67
CA VAL A 23 12.35 14.91 0.76
C VAL A 23 13.52 13.97 1.08
N PHE A 24 13.74 12.91 0.30
CA PHE A 24 14.84 11.97 0.53
C PHE A 24 16.21 12.61 0.31
N ARG A 25 16.34 13.51 -0.67
CA ARG A 25 17.56 14.32 -0.84
C ARG A 25 17.79 15.25 0.34
N TRP A 26 16.73 15.84 0.88
CA TRP A 26 16.83 16.65 2.09
C TRP A 26 17.26 15.82 3.29
N PHE A 27 16.73 14.60 3.48
CA PHE A 27 17.21 13.69 4.53
C PHE A 27 18.70 13.35 4.35
N ALA A 28 19.15 13.06 3.13
CA ALA A 28 20.57 12.81 2.87
C ALA A 28 21.44 14.02 3.28
N ALA A 29 21.02 15.23 2.93
CA ALA A 29 21.74 16.45 3.34
C ALA A 29 21.69 16.65 4.87
N MET A 30 20.53 16.45 5.50
CA MET A 30 20.37 16.55 6.96
C MET A 30 21.33 15.59 7.68
N LEU A 31 21.42 14.34 7.22
CA LEU A 31 22.31 13.32 7.77
C LEU A 31 23.79 13.72 7.72
N THR A 32 24.20 14.59 6.78
CA THR A 32 25.58 15.11 6.73
C THR A 32 25.85 16.25 7.72
N CYS A 33 24.80 16.93 8.21
CA CYS A 33 24.93 18.12 9.04
C CYS A 33 24.64 17.87 10.52
N VAL A 34 23.99 16.75 10.86
CA VAL A 34 23.54 16.44 12.22
C VAL A 34 24.49 15.43 12.86
N ASP A 35 24.91 15.72 14.09
CA ASP A 35 25.75 14.83 14.88
C ASP A 35 25.01 13.52 15.22
N SER A 36 25.77 12.44 15.39
CA SER A 36 25.22 11.10 15.57
C SER A 36 24.36 10.95 16.84
N GLU A 37 24.68 11.70 17.90
CA GLU A 37 23.92 11.73 19.16
C GLU A 37 22.53 12.34 18.98
N ASP A 38 22.45 13.47 18.26
CA ASP A 38 21.19 14.15 17.99
C ASP A 38 20.35 13.42 16.93
N LEU A 39 21.01 12.78 15.97
CA LEU A 39 20.37 12.08 14.87
C LEU A 39 19.40 11.00 15.37
N ALA A 40 19.71 10.34 16.49
CA ALA A 40 18.86 9.30 17.08
C ALA A 40 17.41 9.77 17.32
N HIS A 41 17.23 11.03 17.72
CA HIS A 41 15.91 11.62 17.98
C HIS A 41 15.04 11.75 16.72
N TYR A 42 15.69 11.96 15.58
CA TYR A 42 15.06 12.20 14.29
C TYR A 42 14.89 10.94 13.44
N LEU A 43 15.67 9.88 13.71
CA LEU A 43 15.68 8.63 12.92
C LEU A 43 14.28 8.06 12.68
N LYS A 44 13.40 8.03 13.69
CA LYS A 44 12.04 7.51 13.52
C LYS A 44 11.24 8.21 12.41
N TYR A 45 11.41 9.53 12.27
CA TYR A 45 10.73 10.33 11.26
C TYR A 45 11.34 10.16 9.86
N ILE A 46 12.64 9.84 9.79
CA ILE A 46 13.35 9.55 8.54
C ILE A 46 13.04 8.12 8.06
N ILE A 47 13.11 7.14 8.97
CA ILE A 47 12.94 5.71 8.66
C ILE A 47 11.51 5.39 8.22
N THR A 48 10.49 6.01 8.82
CA THR A 48 9.08 5.74 8.51
C THR A 48 8.75 5.88 6.99
N PRO A 49 9.01 7.02 6.33
CA PRO A 49 8.74 7.18 4.90
C PRO A 49 9.65 6.31 4.02
N LEU A 50 10.91 6.06 4.43
CA LEU A 50 11.81 5.17 3.69
C LEU A 50 11.31 3.72 3.72
N HIS A 51 10.96 3.22 4.91
CA HIS A 51 10.39 1.89 5.12
C HIS A 51 9.11 1.70 4.31
N HIS A 52 8.26 2.74 4.23
CA HIS A 52 7.06 2.69 3.40
C HIS A 52 7.39 2.52 1.91
N VAL A 53 8.33 3.31 1.37
CA VAL A 53 8.69 3.26 -0.05
C VAL A 53 9.33 1.91 -0.41
N LEU A 54 10.26 1.42 0.40
CA LEU A 54 10.97 0.17 0.17
C LEU A 54 10.01 -1.02 0.13
N ASN A 55 9.06 -1.09 1.07
CA ASN A 55 8.15 -2.24 1.23
C ASN A 55 6.86 -2.17 0.41
N THR A 56 6.33 -0.98 0.13
CA THR A 56 4.95 -0.84 -0.43
C THR A 56 4.94 -0.71 -1.94
N TRP A 57 5.98 -0.12 -2.55
CA TRP A 57 5.95 0.20 -3.97
C TRP A 57 6.25 -1.06 -4.79
N THR A 58 5.51 -1.28 -5.88
CA THR A 58 5.79 -2.37 -6.82
C THR A 58 6.53 -1.81 -8.03
N VAL A 59 7.57 -2.52 -8.48
CA VAL A 59 8.64 -2.09 -9.42
C VAL A 59 8.15 -1.85 -10.87
N LYS A 60 6.84 -1.79 -11.08
CA LYS A 60 6.23 -1.73 -12.43
C LYS A 60 6.50 -0.40 -13.15
N ASP A 61 6.86 0.66 -12.43
CA ASP A 61 7.12 1.99 -12.98
C ASP A 61 8.62 2.36 -12.82
N PRO A 62 9.33 2.73 -13.90
CA PRO A 62 10.70 3.23 -13.83
C PRO A 62 10.90 4.40 -12.84
N ALA A 63 9.93 5.30 -12.72
CA ALA A 63 10.01 6.43 -11.78
C ALA A 63 10.00 5.96 -10.32
N ALA A 64 9.20 4.92 -10.03
CA ALA A 64 9.17 4.27 -8.71
C ALA A 64 10.49 3.55 -8.40
N ASN A 65 11.13 2.95 -9.41
CA ASN A 65 12.41 2.25 -9.23
C ASN A 65 13.53 3.21 -8.84
N SER A 66 13.64 4.34 -9.54
CA SER A 66 14.62 5.37 -9.18
C SER A 66 14.39 5.95 -7.79
N LEU A 67 13.14 6.05 -7.34
CA LEU A 67 12.81 6.50 -5.99
C LEU A 67 13.18 5.46 -4.93
N LYS A 68 12.90 4.18 -5.18
CA LYS A 68 13.31 3.08 -4.29
C LYS A 68 14.81 3.00 -4.14
N GLN A 69 15.55 3.15 -5.23
CA GLN A 69 17.01 3.16 -5.19
C GLN A 69 17.52 4.31 -4.30
N LEU A 70 17.00 5.52 -4.49
CA LEU A 70 17.34 6.65 -3.62
C LEU A 70 16.97 6.36 -2.15
N ALA A 71 15.81 5.76 -1.90
CA ALA A 71 15.41 5.39 -0.54
C ALA A 71 16.38 4.38 0.09
N GLN A 72 16.88 3.42 -0.69
CA GLN A 72 17.87 2.44 -0.25
C GLN A 72 19.22 3.10 0.07
N GLU A 73 19.69 4.01 -0.79
CA GLU A 73 20.93 4.76 -0.56
C GLU A 73 20.84 5.60 0.73
N VAL A 74 19.72 6.32 0.94
CA VAL A 74 19.50 7.10 2.16
C VAL A 74 19.37 6.20 3.40
N TRP A 75 18.78 5.02 3.25
CA TRP A 75 18.69 4.05 4.33
C TRP A 75 20.06 3.58 4.80
N GLU A 76 20.92 3.17 3.86
CA GLU A 76 22.29 2.74 4.15
C GLU A 76 23.14 3.88 4.72
N PHE A 77 22.94 5.10 4.22
CA PHE A 77 23.61 6.27 4.75
C PHE A 77 23.17 6.60 6.18
N ALA A 78 21.88 6.52 6.47
CA ALA A 78 21.36 6.71 7.82
C ALA A 78 21.86 5.65 8.80
N LEU A 79 21.93 4.38 8.37
CA LEU A 79 22.50 3.29 9.17
C LEU A 79 23.98 3.55 9.49
N LYS A 80 24.76 4.00 8.50
CA LYS A 80 26.18 4.31 8.68
C LYS A 80 26.39 5.49 9.65
N GLN A 81 25.59 6.53 9.54
CA GLN A 81 25.74 7.75 10.34
C GLN A 81 25.24 7.58 11.78
N ALA A 82 24.09 6.91 11.97
CA ALA A 82 23.51 6.71 13.29
C ALA A 82 24.13 5.53 14.07
N GLY A 83 24.80 4.62 13.37
CA GLY A 83 25.25 3.36 13.91
C GLY A 83 24.11 2.33 14.04
N THR A 84 24.51 1.06 14.01
CA THR A 84 23.60 -0.10 13.96
C THR A 84 22.58 -0.10 15.10
N THR A 85 23.02 0.14 16.34
CA THR A 85 22.15 0.05 17.53
C THR A 85 21.02 1.07 17.49
N ASN A 86 21.33 2.36 17.34
CA ASN A 86 20.34 3.43 17.33
C ASN A 86 19.39 3.30 16.14
N PHE A 87 19.92 2.88 14.99
CA PHE A 87 19.11 2.63 13.80
C PHE A 87 18.10 1.51 14.03
N HIS A 88 18.52 0.37 14.58
CA HIS A 88 17.61 -0.75 14.84
C HIS A 88 16.57 -0.43 15.92
N VAL A 89 16.93 0.31 16.97
CA VAL A 89 15.97 0.78 17.98
C VAL A 89 14.88 1.62 17.33
N ALA A 90 15.25 2.59 16.49
CA ALA A 90 14.30 3.42 15.77
C ALA A 90 13.46 2.61 14.76
N LEU A 91 14.06 1.64 14.08
CA LEU A 91 13.35 0.75 13.15
C LEU A 91 12.28 -0.10 13.85
N SER A 92 12.62 -0.72 14.98
CA SER A 92 11.67 -1.52 15.76
C SER A 92 10.47 -0.68 16.21
N TYR A 93 10.71 0.54 16.69
CA TYR A 93 9.64 1.47 17.05
C TYR A 93 8.73 1.79 15.86
N VAL A 94 9.30 2.04 14.68
CA VAL A 94 8.53 2.32 13.46
C VAL A 94 7.69 1.11 13.07
N GLN A 95 8.23 -0.11 13.13
CA GLN A 95 7.49 -1.33 12.82
C GLN A 95 6.30 -1.54 13.77
N GLU A 96 6.53 -1.40 15.08
CA GLU A 96 5.47 -1.49 16.09
C GLU A 96 4.38 -0.44 15.87
N SER A 97 4.76 0.82 15.63
CA SER A 97 3.82 1.90 15.37
C SER A 97 2.97 1.67 14.11
N LEU A 98 3.58 1.15 13.05
CA LEU A 98 2.90 0.82 11.81
C LEU A 98 1.94 -0.35 11.99
N ASP A 99 2.33 -1.37 12.73
CA ASP A 99 1.47 -2.53 12.99
C ASP A 99 0.32 -2.20 13.93
N TYR A 100 0.55 -1.38 14.96
CA TYR A 100 -0.50 -0.80 15.78
C TYR A 100 -1.51 -0.01 14.94
N SER A 101 -1.01 0.88 14.06
CA SER A 101 -1.85 1.68 13.16
C SER A 101 -2.65 0.81 12.20
N ARG A 102 -2.07 -0.28 11.68
CA ARG A 102 -2.75 -1.26 10.83
C ARG A 102 -3.82 -2.03 11.60
N GLY A 103 -3.54 -2.43 12.84
CA GLY A 103 -4.49 -3.09 13.75
C GLY A 103 -5.73 -2.21 13.98
N LYS A 104 -5.52 -0.98 14.44
CA LYS A 104 -6.60 0.00 14.65
C LYS A 104 -7.45 0.24 13.39
N ASN A 105 -6.80 0.34 12.23
CA ASN A 105 -7.50 0.48 10.96
C ASN A 105 -8.34 -0.76 10.58
N ARG A 106 -7.88 -1.97 10.94
CA ARG A 106 -8.66 -3.21 10.74
C ARG A 106 -9.86 -3.26 11.66
N GLU A 107 -9.69 -2.93 12.94
CA GLU A 107 -10.78 -2.86 13.92
C GLU A 107 -11.85 -1.86 13.49
N MET A 108 -11.45 -0.64 13.09
CA MET A 108 -12.39 0.36 12.60
C MET A 108 -13.14 -0.13 11.34
N ARG A 109 -12.46 -0.85 10.44
CA ARG A 109 -13.12 -1.46 9.27
C ARG A 109 -14.10 -2.56 9.66
N GLN A 110 -13.77 -3.37 10.67
CA GLN A 110 -14.68 -4.40 11.19
C GLN A 110 -15.90 -3.76 11.88
N ALA A 111 -15.69 -2.76 12.73
CA ALA A 111 -16.77 -2.01 13.37
C ALA A 111 -17.71 -1.35 12.35
N ARG A 112 -17.17 -0.75 11.28
CA ARG A 112 -17.98 -0.20 10.17
C ARG A 112 -18.79 -1.26 9.43
N LYS A 113 -18.25 -2.48 9.28
CA LYS A 113 -18.99 -3.62 8.70
C LYS A 113 -20.08 -4.14 9.64
N ALA A 114 -19.79 -4.22 10.94
CA ALA A 114 -20.74 -4.61 11.96
C ALA A 114 -21.90 -3.61 12.06
N GLN A 115 -21.65 -2.31 12.05
CA GLN A 115 -22.69 -1.27 12.02
C GLN A 115 -23.54 -1.28 10.74
N ARG A 116 -23.00 -1.77 9.62
CA ARG A 116 -23.75 -1.95 8.37
C ARG A 116 -24.69 -3.16 8.42
N LYS A 117 -24.39 -4.18 9.22
CA LYS A 117 -25.33 -5.25 9.56
C LYS A 117 -26.21 -4.75 10.70
N ARG A 118 -27.40 -4.24 10.39
CA ARG A 118 -28.35 -3.84 11.45
C ARG A 118 -28.77 -5.10 12.24
N PRO A 119 -28.92 -5.01 13.56
CA PRO A 119 -29.59 -6.04 14.35
C PRO A 119 -31.09 -5.91 14.06
N GLY A 120 -31.63 -6.85 13.27
CA GLY A 120 -33.00 -6.78 12.76
C GLY A 120 -33.26 -7.57 11.47
N ASP A 121 -32.23 -8.12 10.82
CA ASP A 121 -32.40 -9.11 9.74
C ASP A 121 -32.33 -10.56 10.28
N ASP A 122 -32.85 -10.79 11.50
CA ASP A 122 -32.96 -12.13 12.12
C ASP A 122 -34.43 -12.61 12.17
N ASP A 123 -35.27 -12.17 11.23
CA ASP A 123 -36.47 -12.94 10.87
C ASP A 123 -36.05 -14.01 9.85
N ASP A 124 -35.53 -15.13 10.36
CA ASP A 124 -35.43 -16.39 9.61
C ASP A 124 -36.86 -16.89 9.28
N GLU A 125 -37.54 -16.23 8.34
CA GLU A 125 -38.53 -16.93 7.53
C GLU A 125 -37.74 -17.76 6.51
N PRO A 126 -37.94 -19.10 6.43
CA PRO A 126 -37.25 -19.91 5.44
C PRO A 126 -37.62 -19.38 4.06
N THR A 127 -36.71 -18.64 3.43
CA THR A 127 -36.88 -18.11 2.08
C THR A 127 -37.17 -19.30 1.19
N GLN A 128 -38.43 -19.43 0.76
CA GLN A 128 -38.82 -20.46 -0.19
C GLN A 128 -38.02 -20.20 -1.45
N VAL A 129 -37.04 -21.07 -1.70
CA VAL A 129 -36.26 -21.07 -2.94
C VAL A 129 -37.26 -21.33 -4.06
N THR A 130 -37.69 -20.26 -4.74
CA THR A 130 -38.62 -20.40 -5.85
C THR A 130 -37.90 -21.12 -7.00
N ASN A 131 -38.65 -21.95 -7.75
CA ASN A 131 -38.11 -22.75 -8.84
C ASN A 131 -37.33 -21.94 -9.90
N VAL A 132 -37.52 -20.62 -9.95
CA VAL A 132 -36.83 -19.71 -10.87
C VAL A 132 -35.34 -19.57 -10.54
N ASP A 133 -34.96 -19.54 -9.26
CA ASP A 133 -33.57 -19.37 -8.81
C ASP A 133 -32.73 -20.65 -9.03
N ILE A 134 -33.39 -21.81 -8.93
CA ILE A 134 -32.78 -23.10 -9.25
C ILE A 134 -32.50 -23.19 -10.75
N VAL A 135 -33.42 -22.74 -11.61
CA VAL A 135 -33.21 -22.74 -13.06
C VAL A 135 -32.10 -21.77 -13.48
N HIS A 136 -32.02 -20.59 -12.86
CA HIS A 136 -30.98 -19.61 -13.18
C HIS A 136 -29.56 -20.09 -12.76
N SER A 137 -29.45 -20.76 -11.61
CA SER A 137 -28.18 -21.33 -11.13
C SER A 137 -27.73 -22.55 -11.95
N LEU A 138 -28.67 -23.40 -12.41
CA LEU A 138 -28.38 -24.53 -13.31
C LEU A 138 -27.96 -24.06 -14.71
N LYS A 139 -28.58 -23.00 -15.25
CA LYS A 139 -28.23 -22.45 -16.56
C LYS A 139 -26.84 -21.79 -16.55
N LYS A 140 -26.47 -21.12 -15.46
CA LYS A 140 -25.13 -20.53 -15.27
C LYS A 140 -24.02 -21.60 -15.16
N ARG A 141 -24.32 -22.76 -14.55
CA ARG A 141 -23.39 -23.89 -14.49
C ARG A 141 -23.19 -24.59 -15.85
N ARG A 142 -24.25 -24.74 -16.67
CA ARG A 142 -24.12 -25.30 -18.03
C ARG A 142 -23.27 -24.43 -18.97
N GLY A 143 -23.41 -23.10 -18.91
CA GLY A 143 -22.61 -22.18 -19.74
C GLY A 143 -21.10 -22.24 -19.44
N ASN A 144 -20.73 -22.40 -18.17
CA ASN A 144 -19.32 -22.36 -17.76
C ASN A 144 -18.53 -23.64 -18.11
N ASN A 145 -19.20 -24.80 -18.18
CA ASN A 145 -18.57 -26.06 -18.59
C ASN A 145 -18.33 -26.13 -20.11
N VAL A 146 -19.19 -25.53 -20.94
CA VAL A 146 -18.99 -25.46 -22.40
C VAL A 146 -17.77 -24.60 -22.75
N VAL A 147 -17.54 -23.51 -22.01
CA VAL A 147 -16.37 -22.62 -22.21
C VAL A 147 -15.07 -23.30 -21.78
N LYS A 148 -15.10 -24.15 -20.75
CA LYS A 148 -13.92 -24.93 -20.32
C LYS A 148 -13.54 -26.05 -21.29
N SER A 149 -14.50 -26.72 -21.94
CA SER A 149 -14.18 -27.76 -22.94
C SER A 149 -13.59 -27.18 -24.24
N LYS A 150 -14.03 -25.98 -24.70
CA LYS A 150 -13.47 -25.37 -25.92
C LYS A 150 -12.01 -24.91 -25.79
N ARG A 151 -11.55 -24.57 -24.58
CA ARG A 151 -10.16 -24.16 -24.33
C ARG A 151 -9.17 -25.33 -24.24
N ARG A 152 -9.65 -26.56 -24.02
CA ARG A 152 -8.78 -27.75 -23.98
C ARG A 152 -8.43 -28.30 -25.36
N LEU A 153 -9.19 -27.96 -26.40
CA LEU A 153 -8.94 -28.42 -27.77
C LEU A 153 -7.98 -27.53 -28.58
N HIS A 154 -7.61 -26.35 -28.06
CA HIS A 154 -6.73 -25.39 -28.75
C HIS A 154 -5.31 -25.31 -28.17
N ASN A 155 -4.94 -26.20 -27.24
CA ASN A 155 -3.62 -26.20 -26.60
C ASN A 155 -2.91 -27.56 -26.72
N THR A 156 -3.02 -28.16 -27.91
CA THR A 156 -2.17 -29.26 -28.37
C THR A 156 -1.79 -28.99 -29.82
N ARG A 157 -0.78 -28.13 -30.01
CA ARG A 157 0.12 -28.21 -31.15
C ARG A 157 1.42 -27.51 -30.83
#